data_AF-A0A7V8JDE2-F1
#
_entry.id   AF-A0A7V8JDE2-F1
#
_cell.length_a   1.000
_cell.length_b   1.000
_cell.length_c   1.000
_cell.angle_alpha   90.00
_cell.angle_beta   90.00
_cell.angle_gamma   90.00
#
_symmetry.space_group_name_H-M   'P 1'
#
loop_
_entity.id
_entity.type
_entity.pdbx_description
1 polymer ?
#
loop_
_entity_poly.entity_id
_entity_poly.type
_entity_poly.pdbx_seq_one_letter_code
_entity_poly.pdbx_strand_id
1 'polypeptide(L)'
;MGILQSVESFLPLTVISAVGLFFLKEVVEFFKKRSEKLRKIRAYKILIAEELQKNAWTIKQLKSLMRDIEDDSFEALTFSKNSVGEYRVYIRREDGGGGSTVLPVVHTSIFDKAVVEIAAIDSSLFEVAKVAYEHFAEVRHIRDSVITISEDEDRAEFLKSLPFYASEKLDAAEEASKLLFKACAGTEMPKHKLRSFA
;
A
#
# COMPACT_ATOMS: atom_id res chain seq x y z
N MET A 1 -11.41 70.27 35.47
CA MET A 1 -10.34 69.96 34.50
C MET A 1 -9.53 68.79 35.06
N GLY A 2 -10.07 67.57 35.05
CA GLY A 2 -9.43 66.45 35.76
C GLY A 2 -10.08 65.06 35.60
N ILE A 3 -10.99 64.88 34.64
CA ILE A 3 -11.63 63.57 34.40
C ILE A 3 -11.16 62.95 33.07
N LEU A 4 -10.50 63.72 32.21
CA LEU A 4 -10.03 63.26 30.90
C LEU A 4 -8.61 62.68 30.90
N GLN A 5 -7.87 62.78 32.01
CA GLN A 5 -6.44 62.42 32.05
C GLN A 5 -6.16 60.99 32.56
N SER A 6 -7.17 60.25 32.99
CA SER A 6 -7.00 58.90 33.57
C SER A 6 -7.22 57.75 32.58
N VAL A 7 -7.53 58.04 31.31
CA VAL A 7 -7.79 57.00 30.29
C VAL A 7 -6.55 56.67 29.45
N GLU A 8 -5.44 57.43 29.58
CA GLU A 8 -4.24 57.24 28.74
C GLU A 8 -3.33 56.07 29.16
N SER A 9 -3.63 55.37 30.27
CA SER A 9 -2.84 54.20 30.72
C SER A 9 -3.51 52.84 30.49
N PHE A 10 -4.69 52.81 29.87
CA PHE A 10 -5.30 51.55 29.44
C PHE A 10 -5.14 51.45 27.93
N LEU A 11 -4.52 50.37 27.46
CA LEU A 11 -4.58 49.97 26.05
C LEU A 11 -6.01 50.23 25.53
N PRO A 12 -6.19 50.95 24.41
CA PRO A 12 -7.51 51.25 23.89
C PRO A 12 -8.33 49.97 23.86
N LEU A 13 -9.57 50.00 24.38
CA LEU A 13 -10.42 48.80 24.49
C LEU A 13 -10.53 48.05 23.14
N THR A 14 -10.43 48.78 22.05
CA THR A 14 -10.32 48.28 20.67
C THR A 14 -9.09 47.40 20.43
N VAL A 15 -7.92 47.77 20.94
CA VAL A 15 -6.68 46.98 20.85
C VAL A 15 -6.80 45.69 21.64
N ILE A 16 -7.33 45.75 22.87
CA ILE A 16 -7.56 44.55 23.70
C ILE A 16 -8.54 43.60 23.00
N SER A 17 -9.61 44.16 22.43
CA SER A 17 -10.62 43.39 21.70
C SER A 17 -10.04 42.76 20.42
N ALA A 18 -9.22 43.50 19.66
CA ALA A 18 -8.56 43.00 18.45
C ALA A 18 -7.58 41.86 18.77
N VAL A 19 -6.78 42.01 19.84
CA VAL A 19 -5.86 40.97 20.32
C VAL A 19 -6.64 39.74 20.77
N GLY A 20 -7.72 39.91 21.54
CA GLY A 20 -8.58 38.80 21.95
C GLY A 20 -9.20 38.04 20.78
N LEU A 21 -9.72 38.76 19.78
CA LEU A 21 -10.27 38.17 18.55
C LEU A 21 -9.19 37.44 17.74
N PHE A 22 -7.96 37.98 17.69
CA PHE A 22 -6.83 37.34 17.03
C PHE A 22 -6.48 36.00 17.71
N PHE A 23 -6.40 35.99 19.04
CA PHE A 23 -6.16 34.75 19.80
C PHE A 23 -7.28 33.72 19.60
N LEU A 24 -8.55 34.15 19.68
CA LEU A 24 -9.68 33.25 19.43
C LEU A 24 -9.66 32.68 18.02
N LYS A 25 -9.35 33.51 17.01
CA LYS A 25 -9.18 33.07 15.62
C LYS A 25 -8.07 32.02 15.50
N GLU A 26 -6.89 32.28 16.07
CA GLU A 26 -5.75 31.36 15.98
C GLU A 26 -6.06 30.01 16.64
N VAL A 27 -6.76 30.03 17.77
CA VAL A 27 -7.23 28.81 18.45
C VAL A 27 -8.20 28.02 17.56
N VAL A 28 -9.18 28.68 16.93
CA VAL A 28 -10.12 28.03 16.00
C VAL A 28 -9.39 27.48 14.78
N GLU A 29 -8.45 28.23 14.20
CA GLU A 29 -7.64 27.77 13.07
C GLU A 29 -6.78 26.55 13.44
N PHE A 30 -6.21 26.54 14.64
CA PHE A 30 -5.45 25.40 15.15
C PHE A 30 -6.32 24.13 15.24
N PHE A 31 -7.53 24.25 15.82
CA PHE A 31 -8.46 23.12 15.89
C PHE A 31 -8.91 22.65 14.50
N LYS A 32 -9.16 23.59 13.58
CA LYS A 32 -9.52 23.27 12.20
C LYS A 32 -8.40 22.50 11.49
N LYS A 33 -7.16 23.00 11.54
CA LYS A 33 -5.97 22.34 10.96
C LYS A 33 -5.76 20.95 11.55
N ARG A 34 -5.95 20.79 12.87
CA ARG A 34 -5.84 19.48 13.53
C ARG A 34 -6.91 18.49 13.05
N SER A 35 -8.16 18.93 12.95
CA SER A 35 -9.27 18.11 12.44
C SER A 35 -9.06 17.69 10.98
N GLU A 36 -8.62 18.61 10.12
CA GLU A 36 -8.28 18.33 8.72
C GLU A 36 -7.16 17.30 8.61
N LYS A 37 -6.10 17.43 9.41
CA LYS A 37 -5.00 16.46 9.48
C LYS A 37 -5.50 15.07 9.86
N LEU A 38 -6.31 14.94 10.91
CA LEU A 38 -6.86 13.66 11.35
C LEU A 38 -7.77 13.01 10.29
N ARG A 39 -8.59 13.81 9.61
CA ARG A 39 -9.43 13.33 8.49
C ARG A 39 -8.58 12.79 7.34
N LYS A 40 -7.50 13.49 6.96
CA LYS A 40 -6.58 13.03 5.91
C LYS A 40 -5.90 11.72 6.29
N ILE A 41 -5.34 11.62 7.51
CA ILE A 41 -4.72 10.38 8.00
C ILE A 41 -5.71 9.22 7.95
N ARG A 42 -6.95 9.44 8.41
CA ARG A 42 -8.00 8.41 8.36
C ARG A 42 -8.30 7.96 6.93
N ALA A 43 -8.39 8.89 5.99
CA ALA A 43 -8.62 8.57 4.58
C ALA A 43 -7.49 7.70 4.01
N TYR A 44 -6.22 8.07 4.25
CA TYR A 44 -5.09 7.26 3.80
C TYR A 44 -5.08 5.87 4.43
N LYS A 45 -5.33 5.76 5.74
CA LYS A 45 -5.40 4.45 6.41
C LYS A 45 -6.43 3.53 5.78
N ILE A 46 -7.60 4.05 5.38
CA ILE A 46 -8.63 3.27 4.69
C ILE A 46 -8.14 2.83 3.30
N LEU A 47 -7.62 3.76 2.50
CA LEU A 47 -7.15 3.47 1.14
C LEU A 47 -5.99 2.46 1.13
N ILE A 48 -5.03 2.62 2.04
CA ILE A 48 -3.91 1.68 2.23
C ILE A 48 -4.44 0.32 2.64
N ALA A 49 -5.33 0.25 3.63
CA ALA A 49 -5.90 -1.02 4.10
C ALA A 49 -6.61 -1.80 2.97
N GLU A 50 -7.29 -1.10 2.06
CA GLU A 50 -7.91 -1.73 0.89
C GLU A 50 -6.87 -2.24 -0.13
N GLU A 51 -5.82 -1.46 -0.38
CA GLU A 51 -4.74 -1.86 -1.29
C GLU A 51 -3.97 -3.08 -0.74
N LEU A 52 -3.72 -3.11 0.57
CA LEU A 52 -3.12 -4.25 1.27
C LEU A 52 -3.96 -5.53 1.12
N GLN A 53 -5.28 -5.43 1.25
CA GLN A 53 -6.15 -6.60 1.10
C GLN A 53 -6.16 -7.16 -0.32
N LYS A 54 -5.97 -6.31 -1.35
CA LYS A 54 -5.80 -6.74 -2.74
C LYS A 54 -4.45 -7.44 -2.92
N ASN A 55 -3.38 -6.85 -2.40
CA ASN A 55 -2.05 -7.44 -2.48
C ASN A 55 -1.92 -8.75 -1.68
N ALA A 56 -2.70 -8.94 -0.61
CA ALA A 56 -2.74 -10.22 0.10
C ALA A 56 -3.19 -11.37 -0.82
N TRP A 57 -4.14 -11.13 -1.72
CA TRP A 57 -4.53 -12.12 -2.73
C TRP A 57 -3.41 -12.32 -3.76
N THR A 58 -2.78 -11.24 -4.23
CA THR A 58 -1.64 -11.28 -5.17
C THR A 58 -0.49 -12.11 -4.62
N ILE A 59 -0.07 -11.87 -3.37
CA ILE A 59 0.99 -12.63 -2.69
C ILE A 59 0.59 -14.10 -2.58
N LYS A 60 -0.65 -14.39 -2.14
CA LYS A 60 -1.15 -15.76 -2.03
C LYS A 60 -1.10 -16.51 -3.37
N GLN A 61 -1.51 -15.86 -4.46
CA GLN A 61 -1.51 -16.44 -5.80
C GLN A 61 -0.08 -16.70 -6.28
N LEU A 62 0.84 -15.74 -6.10
CA LEU A 62 2.24 -15.93 -6.47
C LEU A 62 2.90 -17.04 -5.65
N LYS A 63 2.62 -17.15 -4.33
CA LYS A 63 3.08 -18.29 -3.53
C LYS A 63 2.54 -19.62 -4.04
N SER A 64 1.29 -19.67 -4.50
CA SER A 64 0.74 -20.88 -5.11
C SER A 64 1.47 -21.23 -6.40
N LEU A 65 1.71 -20.24 -7.26
CA LEU A 65 2.44 -20.42 -8.49
C LEU A 65 3.88 -20.92 -8.24
N MET A 66 4.56 -20.36 -7.23
CA MET A 66 5.91 -20.83 -6.86
C MET A 66 5.90 -22.29 -6.42
N ARG A 67 4.90 -22.71 -5.64
CA ARG A 67 4.74 -24.14 -5.27
C ARG A 67 4.47 -25.03 -6.48
N ASP A 68 3.68 -24.56 -7.44
CA ASP A 68 3.40 -25.33 -8.66
C ASP A 68 4.63 -25.45 -9.57
N ILE A 69 5.56 -24.48 -9.52
CA ILE A 69 6.86 -24.53 -10.24
C ILE A 69 7.87 -25.43 -9.52
N GLU A 70 7.83 -25.47 -8.19
CA GLU A 70 8.70 -26.31 -7.35
C GLU A 70 8.30 -27.79 -7.37
N ASP A 71 7.06 -28.11 -7.77
CA ASP A 71 6.57 -29.49 -7.88
C ASP A 71 7.40 -30.31 -8.88
N ASP A 72 7.78 -31.54 -8.51
CA ASP A 72 8.60 -32.41 -9.35
C ASP A 72 7.94 -32.74 -10.70
N SER A 73 6.61 -32.68 -10.78
CA SER A 73 5.87 -32.88 -12.03
C SER A 73 5.86 -31.65 -12.94
N PHE A 74 6.48 -30.54 -12.55
CA PHE A 74 6.55 -29.31 -13.33
C PHE A 74 7.38 -29.49 -14.60
N GLU A 75 6.72 -29.38 -15.76
CA GLU A 75 7.36 -29.47 -17.08
C GLU A 75 7.64 -28.08 -17.65
N ALA A 76 6.60 -27.25 -17.76
CA ALA A 76 6.69 -25.95 -18.41
C ALA A 76 5.65 -24.94 -17.90
N LEU A 77 5.99 -23.66 -18.02
CA LEU A 77 5.08 -22.54 -17.79
C LEU A 77 5.01 -21.69 -19.06
N THR A 78 3.81 -21.46 -19.55
CA THR A 78 3.55 -20.48 -20.61
C THR A 78 2.61 -19.41 -20.08
N PHE A 79 2.57 -18.26 -20.73
CA PHE A 79 1.60 -17.22 -20.40
C PHE A 79 0.89 -16.73 -21.66
N SER A 80 -0.30 -16.17 -21.47
CA SER A 80 -1.02 -15.46 -22.51
C SER A 80 -1.59 -14.17 -21.95
N LYS A 81 -1.76 -13.18 -22.82
CA LYS A 81 -2.46 -11.95 -22.52
C LYS A 81 -3.81 -11.97 -23.21
N ASN A 82 -4.89 -11.84 -22.45
CA ASN A 82 -6.23 -11.78 -23.03
C ASN A 82 -6.51 -10.40 -23.67
N SER A 83 -7.62 -10.29 -24.41
CA SER A 83 -8.05 -9.04 -25.07
C SER A 83 -8.34 -7.88 -24.12
N VAL A 84 -8.53 -8.18 -22.83
CA VAL A 84 -8.77 -7.20 -21.75
C VAL A 84 -7.45 -6.78 -21.07
N GLY A 85 -6.33 -7.38 -21.48
CA GLY A 85 -4.99 -7.05 -20.97
C GLY A 85 -4.57 -7.82 -19.72
N GLU A 86 -5.35 -8.79 -19.26
CA GLU A 86 -4.99 -9.66 -18.14
C GLU A 86 -4.01 -10.75 -18.60
N TYR A 87 -2.99 -10.98 -17.78
CA TYR A 87 -2.04 -12.07 -17.99
C TYR A 87 -2.58 -13.34 -17.33
N ARG A 88 -2.53 -14.45 -18.06
CA ARG A 88 -2.79 -15.80 -17.55
C ARG A 88 -1.54 -16.63 -17.68
N VAL A 89 -1.27 -17.45 -16.69
CA VAL A 89 -0.23 -18.48 -16.75
C VAL A 89 -0.88 -19.85 -16.92
N TYR A 90 -0.20 -20.71 -17.66
CA TYR A 90 -0.57 -22.10 -17.91
C TYR A 90 0.60 -22.96 -17.49
N ILE A 91 0.34 -23.87 -16.56
CA ILE A 91 1.32 -24.82 -16.05
C ILE A 91 1.03 -26.15 -16.71
N ARG A 92 2.03 -26.72 -17.36
CA ARG A 92 2.00 -28.08 -17.89
C ARG A 92 2.80 -29.00 -16.98
N ARG A 93 2.26 -30.18 -16.73
CA ARG A 93 2.90 -31.23 -15.96
C ARG A 93 3.28 -32.40 -16.86
N GLU A 94 4.28 -33.17 -16.44
CA GLU A 94 4.80 -34.32 -17.19
C GLU A 94 3.75 -35.40 -17.47
N ASP A 95 2.72 -35.51 -16.63
CA ASP A 95 1.58 -36.43 -16.80
C ASP A 95 0.57 -35.97 -17.88
N GLY A 96 0.86 -34.87 -18.58
CA GLY A 96 -0.04 -34.22 -19.54
C GLY A 96 -1.17 -33.41 -18.87
N GLY A 97 -1.20 -33.38 -17.53
CA GLY A 97 -2.07 -32.52 -16.74
C GLY A 97 -1.61 -31.07 -16.73
N GLY A 98 -2.40 -30.23 -16.07
CA GLY A 98 -2.07 -28.81 -15.98
C GLY A 98 -3.18 -27.94 -15.43
N GLY A 99 -2.84 -26.68 -15.21
CA GLY A 99 -3.76 -25.68 -14.69
C GLY A 99 -3.53 -24.34 -15.35
N SER A 100 -4.56 -23.49 -15.33
CA SER A 100 -4.44 -22.08 -15.69
C SER A 100 -4.88 -21.21 -14.55
N THR A 101 -4.10 -20.20 -14.23
CA THR A 101 -4.48 -19.15 -13.27
C THR A 101 -4.20 -17.77 -13.82
N VAL A 102 -4.89 -16.77 -13.28
CA VAL A 102 -4.64 -15.37 -13.59
C VAL A 102 -3.35 -14.96 -12.89
N LEU A 103 -2.42 -14.34 -13.62
CA LEU A 103 -1.24 -13.74 -13.03
C LEU A 103 -1.65 -12.39 -12.40
N PRO A 104 -1.69 -12.31 -11.06
CA PRO A 104 -2.27 -11.17 -10.36
C PRO A 104 -1.45 -9.90 -10.61
N VAL A 105 -2.11 -8.74 -10.47
CA VAL A 105 -1.45 -7.43 -10.53
C VAL A 105 -1.04 -7.01 -9.12
N VAL A 106 0.14 -6.40 -9.00
CA VAL A 106 0.58 -5.77 -7.76
C VAL A 106 0.05 -4.35 -7.70
N HIS A 107 -0.76 -4.05 -6.68
CA HIS A 107 -1.39 -2.75 -6.50
C HIS A 107 -0.51 -1.85 -5.62
N THR A 108 0.03 -0.77 -6.18
CA THR A 108 0.83 0.21 -5.42
C THR A 108 0.34 1.64 -5.60
N SER A 109 -0.82 1.82 -6.24
CA SER A 109 -1.28 3.13 -6.71
C SER A 109 -1.48 4.15 -5.60
N ILE A 110 -1.86 3.71 -4.40
CA ILE A 110 -2.01 4.58 -3.24
C ILE A 110 -0.64 4.97 -2.69
N PHE A 111 0.30 4.04 -2.59
CA PHE A 111 1.68 4.36 -2.19
C PHE A 111 2.30 5.39 -3.13
N ASP A 112 2.22 5.16 -4.44
CA ASP A 112 2.82 6.03 -5.47
C ASP A 112 2.29 7.48 -5.38
N LYS A 113 1.00 7.65 -5.03
CA LYS A 113 0.34 8.96 -4.99
C LYS A 113 0.40 9.64 -3.61
N ALA A 114 0.40 8.86 -2.54
CA ALA A 114 0.20 9.38 -1.19
C ALA A 114 1.47 9.40 -0.32
N VAL A 115 2.55 8.75 -0.74
CA VAL A 115 3.75 8.56 0.11
C VAL A 115 4.33 9.88 0.67
N VAL A 116 4.41 10.92 -0.16
CA VAL A 116 4.92 12.25 0.25
C VAL A 116 3.97 12.93 1.23
N GLU A 117 2.66 12.84 0.98
CA GLU A 117 1.66 13.44 1.86
C GLU A 117 1.60 12.73 3.22
N ILE A 118 1.71 11.40 3.23
CA ILE A 118 1.76 10.60 4.45
C ILE A 118 3.01 10.98 5.27
N ALA A 119 4.18 11.08 4.64
CA ALA A 119 5.41 11.50 5.31
C ALA A 119 5.28 12.87 5.99
N ALA A 120 4.58 13.81 5.36
CA ALA A 120 4.37 15.16 5.90
C ALA A 120 3.39 15.20 7.09
N ILE A 121 2.42 14.30 7.16
CA ILE A 121 1.36 14.34 8.18
C ILE A 121 1.55 13.30 9.28
N ASP A 122 2.13 12.14 9.00
CA ASP A 122 2.23 11.02 9.94
C ASP A 122 3.50 10.20 9.65
N SER A 123 4.59 10.54 10.34
CA SER A 123 5.89 9.89 10.15
C SER A 123 5.88 8.42 10.57
N SER A 124 5.13 8.05 11.62
CA SER A 124 5.08 6.66 12.06
C SER A 124 4.32 5.79 11.08
N LEU A 125 3.23 6.30 10.51
CA LEU A 125 2.52 5.61 9.42
C LEU A 125 3.40 5.49 8.17
N PHE A 126 4.16 6.55 7.85
CA PHE A 126 5.08 6.55 6.71
C PHE A 126 6.16 5.47 6.83
N GLU A 127 6.84 5.33 7.97
CA GLU A 127 7.92 4.34 8.12
C GLU A 127 7.43 2.91 7.90
N VAL A 128 6.25 2.56 8.44
CA VAL A 128 5.66 1.23 8.24
C VAL A 128 5.18 1.06 6.79
N ALA A 129 4.62 2.12 6.19
CA ALA A 129 4.14 2.09 4.81
C ALA A 129 5.29 1.92 3.80
N LYS A 130 6.43 2.58 4.04
CA LYS A 130 7.63 2.49 3.22
C LYS A 130 8.14 1.04 3.13
N VAL A 131 8.25 0.35 4.27
CA VAL A 131 8.71 -1.04 4.31
C VAL A 131 7.80 -1.96 3.47
N ALA A 132 6.48 -1.83 3.63
CA ALA A 132 5.54 -2.61 2.83
C ALA A 132 5.64 -2.28 1.33
N TYR A 133 5.83 -1.00 0.99
CA TYR A 133 5.97 -0.56 -0.40
C TYR A 133 7.24 -1.11 -1.07
N GLU A 134 8.37 -1.13 -0.37
CA GLU A 134 9.62 -1.77 -0.83
C GLU A 134 9.40 -3.26 -1.11
N HIS A 135 8.73 -3.97 -0.20
CA HIS A 135 8.39 -5.38 -0.44
C HIS A 135 7.42 -5.57 -1.60
N PHE A 136 6.46 -4.66 -1.86
CA PHE A 136 5.62 -4.76 -3.04
C PHE A 136 6.38 -4.54 -4.35
N ALA A 137 7.48 -3.77 -4.34
CA ALA A 137 8.37 -3.70 -5.49
C ALA A 137 9.02 -5.06 -5.78
N GLU A 138 9.42 -5.81 -4.74
CA GLU A 138 9.92 -7.19 -4.90
C GLU A 138 8.84 -8.15 -5.40
N VAL A 139 7.62 -8.06 -4.87
CA VAL A 139 6.48 -8.86 -5.38
C VAL A 139 6.24 -8.56 -6.87
N ARG A 140 6.36 -7.30 -7.28
CA ARG A 140 6.27 -6.91 -8.70
C ARG A 140 7.42 -7.49 -9.51
N HIS A 141 8.66 -7.41 -9.01
CA HIS A 141 9.82 -8.02 -9.66
C HIS A 141 9.61 -9.51 -9.90
N ILE A 142 9.12 -10.26 -8.90
CA ILE A 142 8.85 -11.70 -9.02
C ILE A 142 7.82 -11.96 -10.12
N ARG A 143 6.71 -11.23 -10.09
CA ARG A 143 5.67 -11.32 -11.12
C ARG A 143 6.23 -11.05 -12.51
N ASP A 144 7.03 -10.00 -12.66
CA ASP A 144 7.59 -9.62 -13.95
C ASP A 144 8.67 -10.62 -14.41
N SER A 145 9.40 -11.22 -13.47
CA SER A 145 10.34 -12.31 -13.76
C SER A 145 9.63 -13.55 -14.30
N VAL A 146 8.45 -13.91 -13.77
CA VAL A 146 7.63 -14.99 -14.34
C VAL A 146 7.32 -14.68 -15.81
N ILE A 147 6.95 -13.44 -16.14
CA ILE A 147 6.64 -13.07 -17.54
C ILE A 147 7.90 -13.16 -18.38
N THR A 148 8.98 -12.47 -18.00
CA THR A 148 10.20 -12.37 -18.80
C THR A 148 10.89 -13.72 -19.00
N ILE A 149 10.92 -14.58 -17.98
CA ILE A 149 11.54 -15.91 -18.10
C ILE A 149 10.69 -16.82 -19.00
N SER A 150 9.36 -16.68 -18.95
CA SER A 150 8.46 -17.47 -19.80
C SER A 150 8.32 -16.96 -21.23
N GLU A 151 8.82 -15.78 -21.56
CA GLU A 151 8.92 -15.27 -22.93
C GLU A 151 10.12 -15.87 -23.70
N ASP A 152 11.12 -16.38 -22.99
CA ASP A 152 12.40 -16.79 -23.55
C ASP A 152 12.67 -18.27 -23.24
N GLU A 153 12.53 -19.13 -24.26
CA GLU A 153 12.74 -20.58 -24.13
C GLU A 153 14.14 -20.92 -23.61
N ASP A 154 15.15 -20.12 -23.96
CA ASP A 154 16.54 -20.29 -23.48
C ASP A 154 16.68 -19.99 -21.99
N ARG A 155 15.66 -19.38 -21.37
CA ARG A 155 15.65 -19.03 -19.94
C ARG A 155 14.70 -19.90 -19.12
N ALA A 156 13.99 -20.84 -19.73
CA ALA A 156 13.03 -21.70 -19.04
C ALA A 156 13.65 -22.47 -17.84
N GLU A 157 14.93 -22.84 -17.93
CA GLU A 157 15.67 -23.48 -16.83
C GLU A 157 15.79 -22.60 -15.58
N PHE A 158 15.87 -21.27 -15.74
CA PHE A 158 15.92 -20.34 -14.60
C PHE A 158 14.61 -20.28 -13.83
N LEU A 159 13.50 -20.69 -14.45
CA LEU A 159 12.19 -20.69 -13.79
C LEU A 159 12.17 -21.62 -12.58
N LYS A 160 12.87 -22.77 -12.64
CA LYS A 160 13.01 -23.71 -11.50
C LYS A 160 13.79 -23.10 -10.33
N SER A 161 14.61 -22.07 -10.56
CA SER A 161 15.33 -21.37 -9.49
C SER A 161 14.52 -20.24 -8.84
N LEU A 162 13.46 -19.76 -9.52
CA LEU A 162 12.66 -18.62 -9.06
C LEU A 162 11.95 -18.85 -7.71
N PRO A 163 11.39 -20.05 -7.40
CA PRO A 163 10.76 -20.30 -6.10
C PRO A 163 11.66 -20.04 -4.90
N PHE A 164 12.96 -20.33 -4.99
CA PHE A 164 13.93 -20.10 -3.91
C PHE A 164 14.06 -18.61 -3.57
N TYR A 165 14.15 -17.76 -4.58
CA TYR A 165 14.18 -16.31 -4.40
C TYR A 165 12.83 -15.77 -3.93
N ALA A 166 11.76 -16.21 -4.60
CA ALA A 166 10.45 -15.63 -4.43
C ALA A 166 9.84 -15.93 -3.06
N SER A 167 10.07 -17.11 -2.49
CA SER A 167 9.44 -17.52 -1.23
C SER A 167 9.77 -16.58 -0.07
N GLU A 168 11.06 -16.27 0.12
CA GLU A 168 11.51 -15.34 1.17
C GLU A 168 10.88 -13.96 1.02
N LYS A 169 10.88 -13.41 -0.22
CA LYS A 169 10.37 -12.07 -0.47
C LYS A 169 8.84 -11.99 -0.36
N LEU A 170 8.12 -13.04 -0.77
CA LEU A 170 6.67 -13.13 -0.63
C LEU A 170 6.25 -13.31 0.83
N ASP A 171 7.04 -14.00 1.65
CA ASP A 171 6.84 -14.09 3.10
C ASP A 171 7.07 -12.73 3.78
N ALA A 172 8.18 -12.06 3.46
CA ALA A 172 8.47 -10.72 3.97
C ALA A 172 7.37 -9.70 3.59
N ALA A 173 6.89 -9.75 2.35
CA ALA A 173 5.79 -8.91 1.89
C ALA A 173 4.48 -9.19 2.62
N GLU A 174 4.18 -10.46 2.93
CA GLU A 174 2.98 -10.83 3.69
C GLU A 174 3.03 -10.26 5.12
N GLU A 175 4.16 -10.41 5.81
CA GLU A 175 4.34 -9.91 7.17
C GLU A 175 4.32 -8.39 7.23
N ALA A 176 5.01 -7.71 6.32
CA ALA A 176 4.96 -6.25 6.21
C ALA A 176 3.53 -5.74 5.92
N SER A 177 2.77 -6.47 5.10
CA SER A 177 1.36 -6.15 4.82
C SER A 177 0.49 -6.27 6.07
N LYS A 178 0.66 -7.33 6.88
CA LYS A 178 -0.07 -7.52 8.14
C LYS A 178 0.24 -6.40 9.14
N LEU A 179 1.52 -6.05 9.28
CA LEU A 179 1.97 -4.98 10.17
C LEU A 179 1.38 -3.62 9.78
N LEU A 180 1.45 -3.25 8.50
CA LEU A 180 0.87 -2.00 8.02
C LEU A 180 -0.66 -2.01 8.17
N PHE A 181 -1.32 -3.12 7.87
CA PHE A 181 -2.77 -3.24 8.04
C PHE A 181 -3.17 -2.98 9.49
N LYS A 182 -2.44 -3.56 10.44
CA LYS A 182 -2.67 -3.33 11.88
C LYS A 182 -2.45 -1.86 12.27
N ALA A 183 -1.45 -1.19 11.71
CA ALA A 183 -1.24 0.25 11.93
C ALA A 183 -2.37 1.13 11.34
N CYS A 184 -2.99 0.68 10.25
CA CYS A 184 -4.10 1.36 9.59
C CYS A 184 -5.46 1.11 10.26
N ALA A 185 -5.81 -0.15 10.51
CA ALA A 185 -7.14 -0.58 10.94
C ALA A 185 -7.25 -0.85 12.45
N GLY A 186 -6.13 -1.03 13.15
CA GLY A 186 -6.11 -1.41 14.57
C GLY A 186 -6.51 -2.86 14.84
N THR A 187 -6.74 -3.65 13.79
CA THR A 187 -7.12 -5.07 13.87
C THR A 187 -6.22 -5.92 13.00
N GLU A 188 -6.26 -7.24 13.22
CA GLU A 188 -5.59 -8.19 12.34
C GLU A 188 -6.21 -8.17 10.93
N MET A 189 -5.37 -8.45 9.93
CA MET A 189 -5.79 -8.44 8.53
C MET A 189 -6.70 -9.65 8.23
N PRO A 190 -7.88 -9.44 7.62
CA PRO A 190 -8.70 -10.55 7.14
C PRO A 190 -7.99 -11.28 5.98
N LYS A 191 -8.26 -12.58 5.81
CA LYS A 191 -7.49 -13.50 4.94
C LYS A 191 -7.15 -12.96 3.54
N HIS A 192 -8.05 -12.25 2.86
CA HIS A 192 -7.84 -11.50 1.60
C HIS A 192 -9.19 -10.97 1.09
N LYS A 193 -9.20 -9.95 0.23
CA LYS A 193 -10.37 -9.56 -0.58
C LYS A 193 -10.06 -9.76 -2.06
N LEU A 194 -10.97 -10.41 -2.79
CA LEU A 194 -10.89 -10.52 -4.25
C LEU A 194 -11.35 -9.24 -4.97
N ARG A 195 -12.26 -8.44 -4.36
CA ARG A 195 -12.78 -7.17 -4.91
C ARG A 195 -13.18 -6.21 -3.77
N SER A 196 -13.02 -4.89 -3.96
CA SER A 196 -13.63 -3.84 -3.12
C SER A 196 -14.99 -3.41 -3.70
N PHE A 197 -15.81 -2.69 -2.93
CA PHE A 197 -17.04 -2.06 -3.47
C PHE A 197 -16.65 -1.14 -4.63
N ALA A 198 -17.37 -1.26 -5.74
CA ALA A 198 -17.34 -0.33 -6.86
C ALA A 198 -18.16 0.92 -6.53
#